data_AF-A0A535CH91-F1
#
_entry.id   AF-A0A535CH91-F1
#
_cell.length_a   1.000
_cell.length_b   1.000
_cell.length_c   1.000
_cell.angle_alpha   90.00
_cell.angle_beta   90.00
_cell.angle_gamma   90.00
#
_symmetry.space_group_name_H-M   'P 1'
#
loop_
_entity.id
_entity.type
_entity.pdbx_description
1 polymer ?
#
loop_
_entity_poly.entity_id
_entity_poly.type
_entity_poly.pdbx_seq_one_letter_code
_entity_poly.pdbx_strand_id
1 'polypeptide(L)'
;MIKRWRCFVAVPLPEGLRSDLTDVVSAWRGEPAASDLRWTDPAGWHLTLAFLGWIDAELSEDVLARLIVPARSAGAADLTAGGLGAFPSPRRARVLWYGIADERATASTLAEGIRRALAPIVPRVEDGSPFRPHVTLARARAERGADLSAWIAGRAVPSGVVPLERVILYRSHLGRGPAQYEPLAAVTVGTGARIVRDVEAEASVHG
;
A
#
# COMPACT_ATOMS: atom_id res chain seq x y z
N MET A 1 23.43 -15.50 13.27
CA MET A 1 22.69 -14.22 13.18
C MET A 1 21.37 -14.50 12.50
N ILE A 2 20.24 -14.14 13.11
CA ILE A 2 18.92 -14.36 12.51
C ILE A 2 18.73 -13.37 11.36
N LYS A 3 18.32 -13.86 10.19
CA LYS A 3 18.04 -13.04 9.01
C LYS A 3 16.77 -12.25 9.27
N ARG A 4 16.81 -10.92 9.13
CA ARG A 4 15.64 -10.04 9.31
C ARG A 4 15.19 -9.42 8.01
N TRP A 5 13.88 -9.28 7.85
CA TRP A 5 13.24 -8.65 6.71
C TRP A 5 12.35 -7.50 7.15
N ARG A 6 12.35 -6.43 6.36
CA ARG A 6 11.36 -5.37 6.52
C ARG A 6 10.10 -5.78 5.76
N CYS A 7 8.98 -6.02 6.43
CA CYS A 7 7.79 -6.56 5.81
C CYS A 7 6.55 -5.67 5.99
N PHE A 8 5.59 -5.84 5.10
CA PHE A 8 4.25 -5.25 5.17
C PHE A 8 3.23 -6.11 4.42
N VAL A 9 1.96 -5.95 4.74
CA VAL A 9 0.84 -6.62 4.07
C VAL A 9 0.06 -5.59 3.26
N ALA A 10 -0.22 -5.87 1.99
CA ALA A 10 -0.88 -4.92 1.10
C ALA A 10 -1.75 -5.58 0.02
N VAL A 11 -2.61 -4.76 -0.59
CA VAL A 11 -3.36 -5.10 -1.81
C VAL A 11 -2.68 -4.38 -2.99
N PRO A 12 -2.29 -5.10 -4.06
CA PRO A 12 -1.67 -4.47 -5.22
C PRO A 12 -2.68 -3.61 -5.99
N LEU A 13 -2.18 -2.55 -6.64
CA LEU A 13 -2.99 -1.78 -7.58
C LEU A 13 -3.12 -2.57 -8.91
N PRO A 14 -4.32 -2.71 -9.50
CA PRO A 14 -4.49 -3.38 -10.79
C PRO A 14 -3.67 -2.73 -11.89
N GLU A 15 -3.17 -3.54 -12.83
CA GLU A 15 -2.24 -3.08 -13.87
C GLU A 15 -2.80 -1.91 -14.69
N GLY A 16 -4.05 -2.01 -15.18
CA GLY A 16 -4.67 -0.94 -15.96
C GLY A 16 -4.75 0.38 -15.20
N LEU A 17 -5.27 0.34 -13.96
CA LEU A 17 -5.35 1.52 -13.10
C LEU A 17 -3.96 2.09 -12.74
N ARG A 18 -2.98 1.21 -12.52
CA ARG A 18 -1.59 1.61 -12.29
C ARG A 18 -1.00 2.31 -13.52
N SER A 19 -1.27 1.81 -14.73
CA SER A 19 -0.83 2.42 -15.99
C SER A 19 -1.43 3.81 -16.16
N ASP A 20 -2.76 3.93 -16.08
CA ASP A 20 -3.46 5.22 -16.25
C ASP A 20 -2.97 6.27 -15.23
N LEU A 21 -2.78 5.85 -13.97
CA LEU A 21 -2.28 6.73 -12.93
C LEU A 21 -0.80 7.09 -13.14
N THR A 22 -0.01 6.20 -13.74
CA THR A 22 1.41 6.45 -14.07
C THR A 22 1.55 7.53 -15.13
N ASP A 23 0.73 7.51 -16.17
CA ASP A 23 0.75 8.51 -17.23
C ASP A 23 0.45 9.90 -16.67
N VAL A 24 -0.60 9.98 -15.86
CA VAL A 24 -1.01 11.21 -15.20
C VAL A 24 0.08 11.71 -14.24
N VAL A 25 0.64 10.84 -13.40
CA VAL A 25 1.72 11.21 -12.46
C VAL A 25 2.99 11.63 -13.20
N SER A 26 3.30 11.04 -14.35
CA SER A 26 4.50 11.37 -15.12
C SER A 26 4.46 12.81 -15.63
N ALA A 27 3.30 13.28 -16.10
CA ALA A 27 3.10 14.67 -16.50
C ALA A 27 3.37 15.66 -15.34
N TRP A 28 3.10 15.25 -14.11
CA TRP A 28 3.25 16.10 -12.93
C TRP A 28 4.69 16.31 -12.49
N ARG A 29 5.58 15.36 -12.80
CA ARG A 29 6.97 15.37 -12.30
C ARG A 29 7.78 16.57 -12.79
N GLY A 30 7.38 17.18 -13.90
CA GLY A 30 8.01 18.39 -14.46
C GLY A 30 7.51 19.70 -13.85
N GLU A 31 6.48 19.69 -13.01
CA GLU A 31 5.89 20.92 -12.47
C GLU A 31 6.71 21.49 -11.30
N PRO A 32 6.76 22.82 -11.12
CA PRO A 32 7.48 23.45 -10.01
C PRO A 32 7.07 22.91 -8.63
N ALA A 33 5.77 22.69 -8.42
CA ALA A 33 5.24 22.15 -7.16
C ALA A 33 5.68 20.70 -6.88
N ALA A 34 6.08 19.95 -7.92
CA ALA A 34 6.57 18.58 -7.80
C ALA A 34 8.06 18.51 -7.46
N SER A 35 8.81 19.62 -7.55
CA SER A 35 10.25 19.66 -7.25
C SER A 35 10.57 19.28 -5.80
N ASP A 36 9.68 19.65 -4.88
CA ASP A 36 9.74 19.32 -3.45
C ASP A 36 9.28 17.90 -3.12
N LEU A 37 8.89 17.11 -4.12
CA LEU A 37 8.40 15.74 -3.95
C LEU A 37 9.43 14.70 -4.39
N ARG A 38 9.53 13.65 -3.57
CA ARG A 38 10.18 12.38 -3.93
C ARG A 38 9.10 11.37 -4.28
N TRP A 39 8.96 11.11 -5.57
CA TRP A 39 8.01 10.15 -6.13
C TRP A 39 8.37 8.71 -5.76
N THR A 40 7.34 7.91 -5.48
CA THR A 40 7.49 6.45 -5.38
C THR A 40 7.52 5.83 -6.77
N ASP A 41 8.06 4.61 -6.86
CA ASP A 41 8.02 3.83 -8.09
C ASP A 41 6.58 3.32 -8.31
N PRO A 42 5.95 3.55 -9.48
CA PRO A 42 4.63 3.02 -9.77
C PRO A 42 4.53 1.50 -9.67
N ALA A 43 5.60 0.76 -9.95
CA ALA A 43 5.64 -0.70 -9.76
C ALA A 43 5.44 -1.11 -8.30
N GLY A 44 5.70 -0.19 -7.36
CA GLY A 44 5.48 -0.38 -5.93
C GLY A 44 4.17 0.21 -5.41
N TRP A 45 3.25 0.71 -6.24
CA TRP A 45 1.99 1.25 -5.76
C TRP A 45 1.04 0.16 -5.24
N HIS A 46 0.60 0.34 -4.00
CA HIS A 46 -0.25 -0.61 -3.30
C HIS A 46 -1.04 0.09 -2.18
N LEU A 47 -2.13 -0.53 -1.76
CA LEU A 47 -2.86 -0.19 -0.54
C LEU A 47 -2.27 -0.98 0.63
N THR A 48 -1.52 -0.32 1.52
CA THR A 48 -0.91 -0.99 2.68
C THR A 48 -1.95 -1.24 3.77
N LEU A 49 -2.12 -2.48 4.24
CA LEU A 49 -3.03 -2.83 5.32
C LEU A 49 -2.32 -2.83 6.70
N ALA A 50 -1.08 -3.33 6.75
CA ALA A 50 -0.27 -3.38 7.97
C ALA A 50 1.23 -3.27 7.66
N PHE A 51 1.94 -2.38 8.34
CA PHE A 51 3.40 -2.34 8.35
C PHE A 51 3.93 -3.22 9.49
N LEU A 52 4.78 -4.20 9.18
CA LEU A 52 5.33 -5.13 10.19
C LEU A 52 6.69 -4.69 10.72
N GLY A 53 7.31 -3.70 10.06
CA GLY A 53 8.68 -3.31 10.38
C GLY A 53 9.66 -4.45 10.11
N TRP A 54 10.69 -4.56 10.95
CA TRP A 54 11.69 -5.63 10.84
C TRP A 54 11.26 -6.88 11.61
N ILE A 55 10.94 -7.95 10.89
CA ILE A 55 10.64 -9.27 11.45
C ILE A 55 11.75 -10.26 11.12
N ASP A 56 11.82 -11.35 11.88
CA ASP A 56 12.69 -12.47 11.54
C ASP A 56 12.14 -13.18 10.28
N ALA A 57 13.02 -13.59 9.37
CA ALA A 57 12.60 -14.18 8.09
C ALA A 57 11.77 -15.45 8.29
N GLU A 58 12.08 -16.23 9.33
CA GLU A 58 11.35 -17.44 9.72
C GLU A 58 9.92 -17.14 10.20
N LEU A 59 9.65 -15.93 10.70
CA LEU A 59 8.31 -15.51 11.13
C LEU A 59 7.35 -15.27 9.94
N SER A 60 7.86 -15.23 8.70
CA SER A 60 7.02 -14.97 7.52
C SER A 60 5.92 -16.01 7.31
N GLU A 61 6.19 -17.30 7.59
CA GLU A 61 5.17 -18.36 7.48
C GLU A 61 4.08 -18.21 8.56
N ASP A 62 4.45 -17.87 9.79
CA ASP A 62 3.49 -17.61 10.88
C ASP A 62 2.63 -16.38 10.60
N VAL A 63 3.22 -15.34 10.01
CA VAL A 63 2.48 -14.18 9.51
C VAL A 63 1.43 -14.62 8.50
N LEU A 64 1.84 -15.36 7.45
CA LEU A 64 0.92 -15.84 6.40
C LEU A 64 -0.22 -16.68 6.96
N ALA A 65 0.07 -17.61 7.88
CA ALA A 65 -0.94 -18.43 8.52
C ALA A 65 -1.97 -17.58 9.28
N ARG A 66 -1.53 -16.53 9.98
CA ARG A 66 -2.40 -15.61 10.74
C ARG A 66 -3.23 -14.68 9.86
N LEU A 67 -2.86 -14.47 8.59
CA LEU A 67 -3.68 -13.70 7.65
C LEU A 67 -4.95 -14.44 7.20
N ILE A 68 -5.00 -15.78 7.29
CA ILE A 68 -6.11 -16.59 6.77
C ILE A 68 -7.45 -16.22 7.42
N VAL A 69 -7.48 -16.09 8.75
CA VAL A 69 -8.71 -15.80 9.50
C VAL A 69 -9.31 -14.44 9.11
N PRO A 70 -8.57 -13.31 9.21
CA PRO A 70 -9.12 -12.02 8.80
C PRO A 70 -9.44 -11.95 7.30
N ALA A 71 -8.65 -12.59 6.43
CA ALA A 71 -8.94 -12.66 4.99
C ALA A 71 -10.23 -13.43 4.71
N ARG A 72 -10.52 -14.49 5.46
CA ARG A 72 -11.77 -15.25 5.34
C ARG A 72 -12.99 -14.43 5.70
N SER A 73 -12.89 -13.64 6.77
CA SER A 73 -14.00 -12.86 7.32
C SER A 73 -14.33 -11.58 6.54
N ALA A 74 -13.36 -10.99 5.83
CA ALA A 74 -13.58 -9.72 5.13
C ALA A 74 -14.56 -9.81 3.94
N GLY A 75 -14.63 -10.98 3.29
CA GLY A 75 -15.35 -11.14 2.01
C GLY A 75 -14.64 -10.44 0.85
N ALA A 76 -14.73 -11.00 -0.36
CA ALA A 76 -14.20 -10.33 -1.55
C ALA A 76 -15.06 -9.09 -1.87
N ALA A 77 -14.41 -8.00 -2.28
CA ALA A 77 -15.09 -6.74 -2.57
C ALA A 77 -14.32 -5.90 -3.59
N ASP A 78 -15.03 -5.00 -4.28
CA ASP A 78 -14.44 -4.01 -5.17
C ASP A 78 -14.34 -2.66 -4.45
N LEU A 79 -13.11 -2.16 -4.29
CA LEU A 79 -12.87 -0.85 -3.71
C LEU A 79 -12.81 0.19 -4.82
N THR A 80 -13.47 1.33 -4.65
CA THR A 80 -13.39 2.42 -5.63
C THR A 80 -12.15 3.25 -5.36
N ALA A 81 -11.31 3.45 -6.35
CA ALA A 81 -10.14 4.28 -6.28
C ALA A 81 -10.37 5.61 -7.01
N GLY A 82 -9.89 6.70 -6.43
CA GLY A 82 -10.06 8.02 -7.00
C GLY A 82 -9.60 9.13 -6.06
N GLY A 83 -9.43 10.32 -6.64
CA GLY A 83 -9.09 11.53 -5.91
C GLY A 83 -7.65 11.57 -5.37
N LEU A 84 -7.25 12.78 -4.98
CA LEU A 84 -5.95 13.05 -4.38
C LEU A 84 -6.13 13.64 -3.00
N GLY A 85 -5.15 13.40 -2.15
CA GLY A 85 -5.03 14.09 -0.89
C GLY A 85 -3.62 14.02 -0.33
N ALA A 86 -3.47 14.52 0.88
CA ALA A 86 -2.18 14.55 1.54
C ALA A 86 -2.27 14.36 3.05
N PHE A 87 -1.21 13.83 3.63
CA PHE A 87 -1.04 13.72 5.08
C PHE A 87 0.09 14.62 5.60
N PRO A 88 -0.05 15.21 6.81
CA PRO A 88 -1.26 15.26 7.62
C PRO A 88 -2.39 16.13 7.00
N SER A 89 -2.06 17.05 6.10
CA SER A 89 -3.04 17.85 5.34
C SER A 89 -2.39 18.41 4.07
N PRO A 90 -3.17 18.87 3.07
CA PRO A 90 -2.63 19.52 1.87
C PRO A 90 -1.71 20.71 2.15
N ARG A 91 -2.01 21.53 3.17
CA ARG A 91 -1.19 22.69 3.58
C ARG A 91 0.18 22.34 4.14
N ARG A 92 0.35 21.10 4.60
CA ARG A 92 1.59 20.60 5.21
C ARG A 92 1.84 19.16 4.79
N ALA A 93 1.77 18.92 3.49
CA ALA A 93 1.84 17.60 2.90
C ALA A 93 3.24 17.00 3.11
N ARG A 94 3.31 15.93 3.89
CA ARG A 94 4.48 15.03 3.98
C ARG A 94 4.33 13.82 3.08
N VAL A 95 3.09 13.42 2.79
CA VAL A 95 2.74 12.33 1.89
C VAL A 95 1.66 12.85 0.95
N LEU A 96 1.88 12.72 -0.36
CA LEU A 96 0.86 12.84 -1.39
C LEU A 96 0.32 11.43 -1.68
N TRP A 97 -0.99 11.28 -1.75
CA TRP A 97 -1.62 9.99 -1.93
C TRP A 97 -2.80 10.03 -2.90
N TYR A 98 -3.08 8.87 -3.47
CA TYR A 98 -4.25 8.55 -4.28
C TYR A 98 -5.27 7.79 -3.41
N GLY A 99 -6.53 8.20 -3.46
CA GLY A 99 -7.56 7.77 -2.53
C GLY A 99 -8.14 6.40 -2.89
N ILE A 100 -8.46 5.61 -1.86
CA ILE A 100 -9.29 4.42 -1.98
C ILE A 100 -10.53 4.63 -1.10
N ALA A 101 -11.71 4.66 -1.71
CA ALA A 101 -12.99 4.72 -1.03
C ALA A 101 -13.34 3.33 -0.48
N ASP A 102 -13.66 3.28 0.80
CA ASP A 102 -14.00 2.06 1.54
C ASP A 102 -15.38 2.22 2.18
N GLU A 103 -16.40 2.44 1.33
CA GLU A 103 -17.76 2.79 1.77
C GLU A 103 -18.40 1.73 2.67
N ARG A 104 -18.04 0.46 2.48
CA ARG A 104 -18.52 -0.67 3.28
C ARG A 104 -17.59 -1.04 4.44
N ALA A 105 -16.55 -0.23 4.68
CA ALA A 105 -15.50 -0.49 5.67
C ALA A 105 -14.82 -1.86 5.52
N THR A 106 -14.84 -2.47 4.33
CA THR A 106 -14.30 -3.81 4.09
C THR A 106 -12.79 -3.82 4.22
N ALA A 107 -12.11 -2.87 3.58
CA ALA A 107 -10.65 -2.75 3.68
C ALA A 107 -10.21 -2.38 5.11
N SER A 108 -10.98 -1.52 5.78
CA SER A 108 -10.75 -1.11 7.16
C SER A 108 -10.88 -2.28 8.13
N THR A 109 -11.97 -3.06 8.02
CA THR A 109 -12.19 -4.25 8.84
C THR A 109 -11.08 -5.29 8.62
N LEU A 110 -10.66 -5.49 7.37
CA LEU A 110 -9.57 -6.39 7.04
C LEU A 110 -8.23 -5.91 7.63
N ALA A 111 -7.88 -4.62 7.46
CA ALA A 111 -6.65 -4.05 7.99
C ALA A 111 -6.58 -4.19 9.52
N GLU A 112 -7.68 -3.88 10.22
CA GLU A 112 -7.75 -4.05 11.67
C GLU A 112 -7.68 -5.53 12.09
N GLY A 113 -8.39 -6.41 11.38
CA GLY A 113 -8.35 -7.86 11.62
C GLY A 113 -6.93 -8.43 11.47
N ILE A 114 -6.20 -7.98 10.44
CA ILE A 114 -4.79 -8.34 10.23
C ILE A 114 -3.93 -7.84 11.39
N ARG A 115 -4.05 -6.58 11.79
CA ARG A 115 -3.25 -6.02 12.90
C ARG A 115 -3.48 -6.80 14.20
N ARG A 116 -4.74 -7.06 14.55
CA ARG A 116 -5.10 -7.87 15.73
C ARG A 116 -4.54 -9.29 15.66
N ALA A 117 -4.63 -9.94 14.49
CA ALA A 117 -4.12 -11.30 14.31
C ALA A 117 -2.59 -11.38 14.43
N LEU A 118 -1.87 -10.32 14.02
CA LEU A 118 -0.42 -10.24 14.04
C LEU A 118 0.16 -9.67 15.34
N ALA A 119 -0.63 -8.95 16.15
CA ALA A 119 -0.17 -8.34 17.40
C ALA A 119 0.59 -9.28 18.36
N PRO A 120 0.24 -10.59 18.49
CA PRO A 120 0.98 -11.50 19.35
C PRO A 120 2.39 -11.84 18.88
N ILE A 121 2.71 -11.61 17.60
CA ILE A 121 4.00 -12.03 16.99
C ILE A 121 4.78 -10.89 16.34
N VAL A 122 4.13 -9.77 16.01
CA VAL A 122 4.77 -8.59 15.41
C VAL A 122 4.65 -7.40 16.37
N PRO A 123 5.74 -7.01 17.05
CA PRO A 123 5.72 -5.87 17.95
C PRO A 123 5.29 -4.58 17.23
N ARG A 124 4.38 -3.81 17.85
CA ARG A 124 3.92 -2.49 17.37
C ARG A 124 3.22 -2.51 16.00
N VAL A 125 2.73 -3.66 15.54
CA VAL A 125 1.86 -3.71 14.34
C VAL A 125 0.55 -2.93 14.57
N GLU A 126 0.13 -2.82 15.83
CA GLU A 126 -0.89 -1.89 16.30
C GLU A 126 -0.20 -0.60 16.76
N ASP A 127 -0.30 0.46 15.94
CA ASP A 127 0.26 1.78 16.25
C ASP A 127 -0.81 2.77 16.75
N GLY A 128 -2.04 2.30 16.94
CA GLY A 128 -3.20 3.09 17.38
C GLY A 128 -3.72 4.10 16.35
N SER A 129 -3.12 4.17 15.16
CA SER A 129 -3.53 5.11 14.14
C SER A 129 -4.73 4.57 13.34
N PRO A 130 -5.75 5.40 13.08
CA PRO A 130 -6.88 4.98 12.25
C PRO A 130 -6.38 4.59 10.86
N PHE A 131 -6.90 3.48 10.34
CA PHE A 131 -6.64 3.10 8.97
C PHE A 131 -7.28 4.12 8.01
N ARG A 132 -6.48 4.60 7.06
CA ARG A 132 -6.93 5.52 6.02
C ARG A 132 -6.55 4.88 4.69
N PRO A 133 -7.49 4.31 3.92
CA PRO A 133 -7.17 3.60 2.70
C PRO A 133 -6.59 4.55 1.64
N HIS A 134 -5.34 4.32 1.24
CA HIS A 134 -4.65 5.19 0.28
C HIS A 134 -3.48 4.46 -0.40
N VAL A 135 -3.08 4.96 -1.55
CA VAL A 135 -1.84 4.59 -2.25
C VAL A 135 -0.87 5.78 -2.16
N THR A 136 0.34 5.55 -1.65
CA THR A 136 1.36 6.61 -1.55
C THR A 136 2.00 6.89 -2.91
N LEU A 137 1.80 8.09 -3.46
CA LEU A 137 2.39 8.52 -4.74
C LEU A 137 3.73 9.23 -4.56
N ALA A 138 3.86 10.04 -3.52
CA ALA A 138 5.08 10.77 -3.24
C ALA A 138 5.21 11.15 -1.77
N ARG A 139 6.43 11.49 -1.37
CA ARG A 139 6.74 12.05 -0.05
C ARG A 139 7.46 13.38 -0.23
N ALA A 140 7.15 14.35 0.61
CA ALA A 140 7.88 15.62 0.61
C ALA A 140 9.35 15.39 0.97
N ARG A 141 10.24 16.17 0.34
CA ARG A 141 11.68 16.15 0.63
C ARG A 141 12.00 16.77 1.98
N ALA A 142 11.36 17.89 2.28
CA ALA A 142 11.55 18.60 3.53
C ALA A 142 10.72 17.97 4.65
N GLU A 143 11.28 17.87 5.86
CA GLU A 143 10.57 17.31 7.02
C GLU A 143 9.32 18.11 7.40
N ARG A 144 9.37 19.44 7.18
CA ARG A 144 8.25 20.36 7.36
C ARG A 144 7.07 20.12 6.41
N GLY A 145 7.26 19.32 5.35
CA GLY A 145 6.28 19.11 4.28
C GLY A 145 6.30 20.20 3.20
N ALA A 146 5.33 20.13 2.29
CA ALA A 146 5.07 21.11 1.23
C ALA A 146 3.61 21.56 1.28
N ASP A 147 3.30 22.80 0.85
CA ASP A 147 1.91 23.21 0.64
C ASP A 147 1.47 22.79 -0.76
N LEU A 148 0.63 21.76 -0.81
CA LEU A 148 0.04 21.22 -2.03
C LEU A 148 -1.44 21.59 -2.17
N SER A 149 -1.96 22.52 -1.36
CA SER A 149 -3.41 22.79 -1.31
C SER A 149 -3.97 23.26 -2.66
N ALA A 150 -3.33 24.27 -3.25
CA ALA A 150 -3.71 24.76 -4.57
C ALA A 150 -3.39 23.76 -5.67
N TRP A 151 -2.34 22.96 -5.48
CA TRP A 151 -1.91 21.97 -6.46
C TRP A 151 -2.85 20.76 -6.54
N ILE A 152 -3.39 20.30 -5.41
CA ILE A 152 -4.36 19.20 -5.35
C ILE A 152 -5.75 19.68 -5.81
N ALA A 153 -6.12 20.93 -5.50
CA ALA A 153 -7.44 21.46 -5.79
C ALA A 153 -7.77 21.41 -7.30
N GLY A 154 -8.88 20.75 -7.65
CA GLY A 154 -9.36 20.68 -9.03
C GLY A 154 -8.59 19.73 -9.95
N ARG A 155 -7.60 18.99 -9.43
CA ARG A 155 -6.80 18.06 -10.24
C ARG A 155 -7.52 16.73 -10.39
N ALA A 156 -7.78 16.35 -11.63
CA ALA A 156 -8.38 15.07 -11.96
C ALA A 156 -7.32 13.96 -11.92
N VAL A 157 -7.77 12.78 -11.47
CA VAL A 157 -7.05 11.52 -11.57
C VAL A 157 -8.00 10.47 -12.11
N PRO A 158 -7.49 9.41 -12.75
CA PRO A 158 -8.33 8.30 -13.17
C PRO A 158 -9.14 7.78 -11.98
N SER A 159 -10.39 7.39 -12.21
CA SER A 159 -11.12 6.56 -11.26
C SER A 159 -11.01 5.11 -11.70
N GLY A 160 -11.01 4.18 -10.75
CA GLY A 160 -10.96 2.76 -11.08
C GLY A 160 -11.38 1.87 -9.93
N VAL A 161 -11.29 0.57 -10.16
CA VAL A 161 -11.62 -0.45 -9.17
C VAL A 161 -10.33 -1.11 -8.70
N VAL A 162 -10.23 -1.35 -7.39
CA VAL A 162 -9.19 -2.17 -6.76
C VAL A 162 -9.87 -3.40 -6.16
N PRO A 163 -9.74 -4.58 -6.80
CA PRO A 163 -10.36 -5.81 -6.32
C PRO A 163 -9.64 -6.29 -5.05
N LEU A 164 -10.40 -6.47 -3.98
CA LEU A 164 -9.94 -7.04 -2.73
C LEU A 164 -10.09 -8.57 -2.76
N GLU A 165 -9.33 -9.21 -3.64
CA GLU A 165 -9.36 -10.67 -3.85
C GLU A 165 -8.19 -11.38 -3.17
N ARG A 166 -7.09 -10.66 -2.94
CA ARG A 166 -5.90 -11.17 -2.27
C ARG A 166 -5.16 -10.07 -1.52
N VAL A 167 -4.49 -10.46 -0.45
CA VAL A 167 -3.47 -9.65 0.23
C VAL A 167 -2.12 -10.31 0.04
N ILE A 168 -1.06 -9.52 -0.08
CA ILE A 168 0.30 -9.99 -0.32
C ILE A 168 1.18 -9.58 0.86
N LEU A 169 1.95 -10.52 1.37
CA LEU A 169 3.07 -10.22 2.26
C LEU A 169 4.27 -9.83 1.39
N TYR A 170 4.69 -8.58 1.51
CA TYR A 170 5.85 -8.05 0.81
C TYR A 170 7.05 -7.93 1.73
N ARG A 171 8.23 -8.20 1.17
CA ARG A 171 9.52 -7.77 1.70
C ARG A 171 9.95 -6.47 1.01
N SER A 172 10.34 -5.48 1.80
CA SER A 172 10.89 -4.22 1.33
C SER A 172 12.41 -4.24 1.37
N HIS A 173 13.02 -3.94 0.22
CA HIS A 173 14.46 -3.74 0.07
C HIS A 173 14.77 -2.25 0.15
N LEU A 174 15.66 -1.88 1.08
CA LEU A 174 16.13 -0.50 1.23
C LEU A 174 17.44 -0.33 0.46
N GLY A 175 17.51 0.71 -0.36
CA GLY A 175 18.70 1.05 -1.15
C GLY A 175 18.80 2.57 -1.38
N ARG A 176 19.71 2.99 -2.27
CA ARG A 176 19.93 4.41 -2.63
C ARG A 176 18.84 5.00 -3.53
N GLY A 177 17.78 4.26 -3.85
CA GLY A 177 16.69 4.66 -4.74
C GLY A 177 15.30 4.48 -4.12
N PRO A 178 14.23 4.48 -4.94
CA PRO A 178 12.90 4.07 -4.50
C PRO A 178 12.95 2.68 -3.84
N ALA A 179 12.08 2.47 -2.86
CA ALA A 179 11.98 1.16 -2.22
C ALA A 179 11.48 0.13 -3.23
N GLN A 180 12.16 -1.01 -3.30
CA GLN A 180 11.73 -2.16 -4.11
C GLN A 180 10.99 -3.15 -3.23
N TYR A 181 9.94 -3.76 -3.76
CA TYR A 181 9.07 -4.68 -3.03
C TYR A 181 9.09 -6.06 -3.69
N GLU A 182 9.46 -7.07 -2.91
CA GLU A 182 9.48 -8.47 -3.30
C GLU A 182 8.22 -9.14 -2.71
N PRO A 183 7.29 -9.65 -3.53
CA PRO A 183 6.17 -10.44 -3.02
C PRO A 183 6.69 -11.78 -2.48
N LEU A 184 6.33 -12.13 -1.24
CA LEU A 184 6.73 -13.40 -0.64
C LEU A 184 5.67 -14.48 -0.84
N ALA A 185 4.40 -14.13 -0.57
CA ALA A 185 3.23 -14.98 -0.84
C ALA A 185 1.95 -14.14 -0.74
N ALA A 186 0.87 -14.65 -1.33
CA ALA A 186 -0.46 -14.09 -1.22
C ALA A 186 -1.36 -14.93 -0.30
N VAL A 187 -2.40 -14.30 0.25
CA VAL A 187 -3.54 -14.98 0.86
C VAL A 187 -4.81 -14.49 0.16
N THR A 188 -5.59 -15.42 -0.39
CA THR A 188 -6.87 -15.08 -1.02
C THR A 188 -7.86 -14.58 0.02
N VAL A 189 -8.71 -13.64 -0.35
CA VAL A 189 -9.76 -13.04 0.48
C VAL A 189 -11.10 -13.72 0.16
N GLY A 190 -11.92 -13.97 1.19
CA GLY A 190 -13.22 -14.64 1.08
C GLY A 190 -13.26 -16.04 1.69
N THR A 191 -14.40 -16.72 1.58
CA THR A 191 -14.71 -17.96 2.32
C THR A 191 -13.68 -19.09 2.12
N GLY A 192 -13.03 -19.13 0.96
CA GLY A 192 -11.96 -20.07 0.61
C GLY A 192 -10.54 -19.58 0.88
N ALA A 193 -10.34 -18.60 1.77
CA ALA A 193 -9.03 -17.99 2.06
C ALA A 193 -7.92 -19.04 2.25
N ARG A 194 -6.89 -18.95 1.42
CA ARG A 194 -5.74 -19.86 1.38
C ARG A 194 -4.47 -19.13 0.97
N ILE A 195 -3.32 -19.68 1.37
CA ILE A 195 -2.01 -19.18 0.96
C ILE A 195 -1.74 -19.61 -0.49
N VAL A 196 -1.26 -18.67 -1.30
CA VAL A 196 -0.80 -18.86 -2.68
C VAL A 196 0.65 -18.41 -2.75
N ARG A 197 1.56 -19.35 -3.06
CA ARG A 197 3.01 -19.09 -3.08
C ARG A 197 3.54 -18.71 -4.46
N ASP A 198 2.81 -19.07 -5.50
CA ASP A 198 3.11 -18.60 -6.85
C ASP A 198 2.53 -17.20 -7.04
N VAL A 199 3.22 -16.24 -6.44
CA VAL A 199 3.01 -14.82 -6.69
C VAL A 199 4.02 -14.43 -7.76
N GLU A 200 3.79 -14.86 -9.00
CA GLU A 200 4.60 -14.39 -10.13
C GLU A 200 4.74 -12.87 -10.05
N ALA A 201 5.96 -12.43 -10.32
CA ALA A 201 6.35 -11.04 -10.33
C ALA A 201 5.72 -10.33 -11.54
N GLU A 202 4.43 -10.00 -11.46
CA GLU A 202 3.79 -8.98 -12.33
C GLU A 202 4.47 -7.60 -12.19
N ALA A 203 5.47 -7.48 -11.32
CA ALA A 203 6.36 -6.32 -11.16
C ALA A 203 7.59 -6.31 -12.10
N SER A 204 7.83 -7.33 -12.92
CA SER A 204 9.08 -7.44 -13.71
C SER A 204 8.88 -7.84 -15.16
N VAL A 205 8.16 -7.04 -15.95
CA VAL A 205 8.32 -7.05 -17.41
C VAL A 205 8.34 -5.61 -17.92
N HIS A 206 9.47 -4.92 -17.76
CA HIS A 206 9.84 -3.78 -18.61
C HIS A 206 11.36 -3.84 -18.79
N GLY A 207 11.77 -4.47 -19.90
CA GLY A 207 13.05 -4.20 -20.55
C GLY A 207 12.96 -2.93 -21.38
#